data_AF-A0A7X4C1L1-F1
#
_entry.id   AF-A0A7X4C1L1-F1
#
_cell.length_a   1.000
_cell.length_b   1.000
_cell.length_c   1.000
_cell.angle_alpha   90.00
_cell.angle_beta   90.00
_cell.angle_gamma   90.00
#
_symmetry.space_group_name_H-M   'P 1'
#
loop_
_entity.id
_entity.type
_entity.pdbx_description
1 polymer ?
#
loop_
_entity_poly.entity_id
_entity_poly.type
_entity_poly.pdbx_seq_one_letter_code
_entity_poly.pdbx_strand_id
1 'polypeptide(L)'
;MNDGTVLLANVRLADGSAADIRMAGGTIEEVGPGLDAAGAERFDGGGLLVLPGMIDGHIHLDKTLTGLPWMPHPAGPDRASRIATERGLRAGLPPPAERASNLVRQAVALGTTAFRSHADIGPDIGVGHVEALLEVKAAFAHAADFQIVAFPQYGVLAAPGTCELMDEALAMGADLVGGIDPIGQDGDLDGQLDLLFRLAGKHGKGIDIHIHDPGEAGLREIAALAERTRAAGLEGRVTVSHGFCLGACPDDVFERLAAAMAEAGMSLATHGGGASPLPPVKKLRERGVEVFAGNDDVRDTWGPYGNGDLLIRAMLLSWRSGFRTDGDLAIAFDCATAAPRRVFGQDDRGIATGAPADLFTVRAETPAEAVAQHPPRGLVFKSGRPVARDGVYLG
;
A
#
# COMPACT_ATOMS: atom_id res chain seq x y z
N MET A 1 11.25 1.87 26.97
CA MET A 1 12.50 2.27 26.29
C MET A 1 12.36 3.74 26.00
N ASN A 2 13.35 4.58 26.32
CA ASN A 2 13.19 6.03 26.35
C ASN A 2 12.70 6.58 25.00
N ASP A 3 11.46 7.05 24.96
CA ASP A 3 10.91 7.91 23.90
C ASP A 3 11.50 9.31 24.07
N GLY A 4 12.82 9.41 23.91
CA GLY A 4 13.55 10.67 24.03
C GLY A 4 13.02 11.68 23.02
N THR A 5 13.04 12.96 23.39
CA THR A 5 12.72 14.02 22.45
C THR A 5 13.78 14.05 21.34
N VAL A 6 13.35 14.21 20.10
CA VAL A 6 14.20 14.36 18.92
C VAL A 6 13.96 15.72 18.28
N LEU A 7 15.02 16.36 17.81
CA LEU A 7 14.95 17.58 17.01
C LEU A 7 15.56 17.31 15.63
N LEU A 8 14.73 17.32 14.59
CA LEU A 8 15.18 17.39 13.21
C LEU A 8 15.35 18.87 12.83
N ALA A 9 16.57 19.37 12.87
CA ALA A 9 16.90 20.76 12.59
C ALA A 9 17.21 20.98 11.10
N ASN A 10 17.11 22.23 10.64
CA ASN A 10 17.58 22.66 9.32
C ASN A 10 16.95 21.85 8.18
N VAL A 11 15.63 21.90 8.05
CA VAL A 11 14.86 21.33 6.94
C VAL A 11 14.06 22.42 6.23
N ARG A 12 13.51 22.10 5.06
CA ARG A 12 12.51 22.92 4.37
C ARG A 12 11.16 22.22 4.35
N LEU A 13 10.09 22.97 4.59
CA LEU A 13 8.72 22.52 4.39
C LEU A 13 8.33 22.61 2.91
N ALA A 14 7.19 22.02 2.55
CA ALA A 14 6.69 22.00 1.17
C ALA A 14 6.36 23.39 0.60
N ASP A 15 6.16 24.40 1.46
CA ASP A 15 5.95 25.80 1.06
C ASP A 15 7.29 26.58 0.88
N GLY A 16 8.42 25.91 1.05
CA GLY A 16 9.77 26.47 0.92
C GLY A 16 10.31 27.14 2.18
N SER A 17 9.51 27.25 3.25
CA SER A 17 9.97 27.83 4.51
C SER A 17 11.00 26.94 5.21
N ALA A 18 11.98 27.57 5.87
CA ALA A 18 12.94 26.85 6.71
C ALA A 18 12.30 26.51 8.06
N ALA A 19 12.53 25.29 8.53
CA ALA A 19 11.98 24.81 9.78
C ALA A 19 12.95 23.89 10.52
N ASP A 20 12.71 23.76 11.82
CA ASP A 20 13.09 22.64 12.66
C ASP A 20 11.80 21.92 13.10
N ILE A 21 11.90 20.62 13.37
CA ILE A 21 10.77 19.78 13.82
C ILE A 21 11.15 19.09 15.11
N ARG A 22 10.43 19.41 16.19
CA ARG A 22 10.57 18.77 17.50
C ARG A 22 9.56 17.63 17.62
N MET A 23 10.03 16.45 18.01
CA MET A 23 9.24 15.22 18.07
C MET A 23 9.40 14.56 19.44
N ALA A 24 8.31 14.09 20.03
CA ALA A 24 8.33 13.29 21.24
C ALA A 24 7.10 12.38 21.31
N GLY A 25 7.23 11.24 22.00
CA GLY A 25 6.13 10.29 22.19
C GLY A 25 5.49 9.80 20.89
N GLY A 26 6.26 9.71 19.80
CA GLY A 26 5.76 9.27 18.50
C GLY A 26 5.09 10.35 17.64
N THR A 27 5.00 11.59 18.13
CA THR A 27 4.29 12.69 17.45
C THR A 27 5.15 13.93 17.28
N ILE A 28 4.73 14.81 16.39
CA ILE A 28 5.30 16.14 16.19
C ILE A 28 4.79 17.05 17.31
N GLU A 29 5.66 17.56 18.17
CA GLU A 29 5.30 18.53 19.21
C GLU A 29 5.21 19.95 18.62
N GLU A 30 6.22 20.33 17.83
CA GLU A 30 6.38 21.69 17.34
C GLU A 30 7.09 21.73 15.98
N VAL A 31 6.66 22.66 15.13
CA VAL A 31 7.26 22.95 13.82
C VAL A 31 7.51 24.45 13.75
N GLY A 32 8.75 24.85 13.48
CA GLY A 32 9.09 26.27 13.39
C GLY A 32 10.60 26.50 13.26
N PRO A 33 11.05 27.71 12.94
CA PRO A 33 12.46 28.00 12.82
C PRO A 33 13.13 28.18 14.19
N GLY A 34 14.35 27.67 14.36
CA GLY A 34 15.19 27.96 15.53
C GLY A 34 14.67 27.34 16.82
N LEU A 35 14.09 26.14 16.75
CA LEU A 35 13.55 25.46 17.93
C LEU A 35 14.68 25.05 18.89
N ASP A 36 14.37 25.05 20.19
CA ASP A 36 15.33 24.69 21.23
C ASP A 36 15.66 23.19 21.19
N ALA A 37 16.97 22.89 21.17
CA ALA A 37 17.50 21.54 21.22
C ALA A 37 17.65 21.00 22.65
N ALA A 38 17.34 21.78 23.68
CA ALA A 38 17.48 21.36 25.06
C ALA A 38 16.75 20.02 25.33
N GLY A 39 17.53 19.04 25.79
CA GLY A 39 17.05 17.69 26.11
C GLY A 39 16.68 16.81 24.90
N ALA A 40 16.90 17.29 23.67
CA ALA A 40 16.59 16.54 22.45
C ALA A 40 17.85 15.95 21.78
N GLU A 41 17.72 14.75 21.22
CA GLU A 41 18.71 14.23 20.27
C GLU A 41 18.57 15.00 18.95
N ARG A 42 19.65 15.62 18.49
CA ARG A 42 19.63 16.50 17.32
C ARG A 42 20.09 15.78 16.06
N PHE A 43 19.25 15.85 15.02
CA PHE A 43 19.58 15.45 13.65
C PHE A 43 19.60 16.68 12.76
N ASP A 44 20.66 16.84 11.95
CA ASP A 44 20.73 17.90 10.94
C ASP A 44 20.14 17.38 9.63
N GLY A 45 19.06 18.02 9.19
CA GLY A 45 18.38 17.74 7.92
C GLY A 45 19.11 18.30 6.70
N GLY A 46 20.18 19.08 6.87
CA GLY A 46 21.04 19.54 5.77
C GLY A 46 20.35 20.50 4.80
N GLY A 47 19.30 21.19 5.24
CA GLY A 47 18.45 22.02 4.41
C GLY A 47 17.64 21.23 3.39
N LEU A 48 17.43 19.93 3.58
CA LEU A 48 16.63 19.10 2.67
C LEU A 48 15.13 19.35 2.86
N LEU A 49 14.34 19.08 1.83
CA LEU A 49 12.88 19.06 1.93
C LEU A 49 12.47 17.90 2.85
N VAL A 50 11.62 18.18 3.84
CA VAL A 50 10.99 17.16 4.68
C VAL A 50 9.57 16.88 4.21
N LEU A 51 9.22 15.61 4.12
CA LEU A 51 7.94 15.11 3.64
C LEU A 51 7.36 14.07 4.63
N PRO A 52 6.02 13.90 4.69
CA PRO A 52 5.42 12.86 5.49
C PRO A 52 5.82 11.47 4.99
N GLY A 53 5.99 10.53 5.92
CA GLY A 53 6.25 9.12 5.62
C GLY A 53 5.17 8.53 4.72
N MET A 54 5.60 7.79 3.69
CA MET A 54 4.70 7.20 2.70
C MET A 54 4.11 5.89 3.19
N ILE A 55 3.01 5.46 2.57
CA ILE A 55 2.33 4.19 2.84
C ILE A 55 2.23 3.41 1.54
N ASP A 56 2.73 2.17 1.56
CA ASP A 56 2.52 1.24 0.45
C ASP A 56 1.18 0.55 0.68
N GLY A 57 0.14 1.04 0.01
CA GLY A 57 -1.23 0.58 0.26
C GLY A 57 -1.57 -0.78 -0.36
N HIS A 58 -0.69 -1.34 -1.18
CA HIS A 58 -0.95 -2.60 -1.87
C HIS A 58 0.36 -3.24 -2.32
N ILE A 59 0.78 -4.32 -1.66
CA ILE A 59 2.05 -5.02 -1.92
C ILE A 59 1.98 -6.52 -1.59
N HIS A 60 2.79 -7.36 -2.23
CA HIS A 60 2.93 -8.78 -1.88
C HIS A 60 4.33 -9.04 -1.28
N LEU A 61 4.46 -8.88 0.04
CA LEU A 61 5.74 -9.06 0.74
C LEU A 61 6.17 -10.54 0.80
N ASP A 62 5.21 -11.46 0.84
CA ASP A 62 5.41 -12.91 0.95
C ASP A 62 6.02 -13.54 -0.32
N LYS A 63 5.80 -12.92 -1.48
CA LYS A 63 6.27 -13.40 -2.80
C LYS A 63 7.63 -12.86 -3.24
N THR A 64 8.05 -11.72 -2.67
CA THR A 64 9.25 -11.00 -3.14
C THR A 64 10.52 -11.85 -3.16
N LEU A 65 11.36 -11.70 -4.17
CA LEU A 65 12.69 -12.31 -4.24
C LEU A 65 13.80 -11.34 -3.85
N THR A 66 13.44 -10.25 -3.16
CA THR A 66 14.37 -9.24 -2.67
C THR A 66 15.40 -9.86 -1.72
N GLY A 67 16.68 -9.52 -1.94
CA GLY A 67 17.82 -10.10 -1.22
C GLY A 67 18.39 -11.39 -1.83
N LEU A 68 17.72 -12.01 -2.80
CA LEU A 68 18.24 -13.20 -3.49
C LEU A 68 19.09 -12.84 -4.72
N PRO A 69 19.85 -13.79 -5.31
CA PRO A 69 20.42 -13.63 -6.65
C PRO A 69 19.35 -13.32 -7.71
N TRP A 70 19.76 -12.68 -8.80
CA TRP A 70 18.84 -12.39 -9.91
C TRP A 70 18.30 -13.69 -10.50
N MET A 71 16.97 -13.76 -10.64
CA MET A 71 16.27 -14.85 -11.31
C MET A 71 15.63 -14.30 -12.58
N PRO A 72 16.00 -14.81 -13.78
CA PRO A 72 15.29 -14.48 -15.01
C PRO A 72 13.80 -14.81 -14.88
N HIS A 73 12.93 -13.99 -15.47
CA HIS A 73 11.49 -14.20 -15.39
C HIS A 73 11.13 -15.59 -15.98
N PRO A 74 10.62 -16.54 -15.16
CA PRO A 74 10.50 -17.93 -15.59
C PRO A 74 9.14 -18.28 -16.21
N ALA A 75 8.15 -17.38 -16.12
CA ALA A 75 6.79 -17.66 -16.54
C ALA A 75 6.53 -17.29 -18.01
N GLY A 76 5.53 -17.95 -18.58
CA GLY A 76 4.89 -17.58 -19.84
C GLY A 76 4.00 -16.33 -19.70
N PRO A 77 3.36 -15.89 -20.80
CA PRO A 77 2.69 -14.59 -20.85
C PRO A 77 1.41 -14.53 -20.02
N ASP A 78 0.73 -15.65 -19.79
CA ASP A 78 -0.58 -15.72 -19.15
C ASP A 78 -0.52 -15.94 -17.62
N ARG A 79 -1.64 -15.61 -16.94
CA ARG A 79 -1.78 -15.72 -15.49
C ARG A 79 -1.61 -17.16 -14.99
N ALA A 80 -2.17 -18.14 -15.69
CA ALA A 80 -2.10 -19.54 -15.29
C ALA A 80 -0.64 -20.04 -15.29
N SER A 81 0.16 -19.62 -16.26
CA SER A 81 1.59 -19.90 -16.30
C SER A 81 2.34 -19.27 -15.11
N ARG A 82 2.00 -18.04 -14.71
CA ARG A 82 2.62 -17.39 -13.54
C ARG A 82 2.29 -18.14 -12.24
N ILE A 83 1.01 -18.51 -12.06
CA ILE A 83 0.56 -19.33 -10.92
C ILE A 83 1.30 -20.68 -10.88
N ALA A 84 1.39 -21.39 -12.00
CA ALA A 84 2.09 -22.67 -12.06
C ALA A 84 3.59 -22.54 -11.74
N THR A 85 4.24 -21.48 -12.25
CA THR A 85 5.64 -21.18 -12.00
C THR A 85 5.90 -20.87 -10.52
N GLU A 86 5.10 -20.00 -9.91
CA GLU A 86 5.20 -19.68 -8.48
C GLU A 86 5.08 -20.95 -7.62
N ARG A 87 4.03 -21.76 -7.85
CA ARG A 87 3.80 -23.01 -7.11
C ARG A 87 4.97 -23.99 -7.26
N GLY A 88 5.53 -24.11 -8.46
CA GLY A 88 6.67 -25.00 -8.73
C GLY A 88 7.98 -24.57 -8.07
N LEU A 89 8.19 -23.26 -7.87
CA LEU A 89 9.42 -22.71 -7.29
C LEU A 89 9.36 -22.60 -5.77
N ARG A 90 8.17 -22.48 -5.18
CA ARG A 90 7.96 -22.17 -3.75
C ARG A 90 8.81 -23.01 -2.79
N ALA A 91 8.86 -24.33 -2.98
CA ALA A 91 9.59 -25.24 -2.09
C ALA A 91 11.12 -25.06 -2.12
N GLY A 92 11.67 -24.43 -3.16
CA GLY A 92 13.10 -24.17 -3.29
C GLY A 92 13.54 -22.77 -2.82
N LEU A 93 12.60 -21.91 -2.45
CA LEU A 93 12.88 -20.54 -2.02
C LEU A 93 13.13 -20.47 -0.50
N PRO A 94 13.95 -19.52 -0.02
CA PRO A 94 14.02 -19.19 1.39
C PRO A 94 12.64 -18.79 1.96
N PRO A 95 12.46 -18.93 3.30
CA PRO A 95 11.19 -18.63 3.95
C PRO A 95 10.64 -17.24 3.60
N PRO A 96 9.31 -17.08 3.45
CA PRO A 96 8.70 -15.79 3.14
C PRO A 96 9.11 -14.66 4.09
N ALA A 97 9.21 -14.93 5.40
CA ALA A 97 9.59 -13.92 6.40
C ALA A 97 10.98 -13.29 6.13
N GLU A 98 11.96 -14.09 5.69
CA GLU A 98 13.31 -13.60 5.37
C GLU A 98 13.27 -12.63 4.18
N ARG A 99 12.61 -13.04 3.09
CA ARG A 99 12.54 -12.25 1.85
C ARG A 99 11.69 -10.99 2.05
N ALA A 100 10.55 -11.12 2.73
CA ALA A 100 9.71 -10.00 3.14
C ALA A 100 10.50 -8.99 3.98
N SER A 101 11.28 -9.45 4.96
CA SER A 101 12.14 -8.57 5.77
C SER A 101 13.16 -7.79 4.93
N ASN A 102 13.73 -8.41 3.89
CA ASN A 102 14.65 -7.71 2.99
C ASN A 102 13.96 -6.57 2.24
N LEU A 103 12.76 -6.82 1.73
CA LEU A 103 11.98 -5.79 1.05
C LEU A 103 11.50 -4.70 2.02
N VAL A 104 11.07 -5.05 3.23
CA VAL A 104 10.69 -4.06 4.25
C VAL A 104 11.85 -3.13 4.59
N ARG A 105 13.06 -3.65 4.85
CA ARG A 105 14.25 -2.81 5.10
C ARG A 105 14.51 -1.84 3.95
N GLN A 106 14.43 -2.35 2.71
CA GLN A 106 14.63 -1.55 1.51
C GLN A 106 13.57 -0.45 1.37
N ALA A 107 12.29 -0.77 1.52
CA ALA A 107 11.19 0.18 1.40
C ALA A 107 11.19 1.22 2.53
N VAL A 108 11.52 0.83 3.77
CA VAL A 108 11.70 1.78 4.89
C VAL A 108 12.85 2.73 4.60
N ALA A 109 13.97 2.25 4.06
CA ALA A 109 15.07 3.11 3.64
C ALA A 109 14.69 4.08 2.51
N LEU A 110 13.60 3.79 1.78
CA LEU A 110 12.99 4.63 0.76
C LEU A 110 11.82 5.48 1.30
N GLY A 111 11.64 5.58 2.62
CA GLY A 111 10.67 6.48 3.25
C GLY A 111 9.27 5.89 3.43
N THR A 112 9.08 4.59 3.23
CA THR A 112 7.81 3.91 3.54
C THR A 112 7.72 3.62 5.04
N THR A 113 6.60 3.99 5.65
CA THR A 113 6.37 3.91 7.12
C THR A 113 5.13 3.10 7.50
N ALA A 114 4.37 2.63 6.50
CA ALA A 114 3.32 1.64 6.68
C ALA A 114 3.10 0.84 5.39
N PHE A 115 2.57 -0.38 5.54
CA PHE A 115 2.28 -1.30 4.46
C PHE A 115 0.89 -1.91 4.63
N ARG A 116 0.16 -2.12 3.53
CA ARG A 116 -0.88 -3.14 3.45
C ARG A 116 -0.43 -4.22 2.50
N SER A 117 -0.11 -5.38 3.06
CA SER A 117 0.37 -6.51 2.29
C SER A 117 -0.66 -7.63 2.19
N HIS A 118 -0.81 -8.18 0.99
CA HIS A 118 -1.59 -9.38 0.75
C HIS A 118 -0.71 -10.60 1.00
N ALA A 119 -1.23 -11.56 1.77
CA ALA A 119 -0.58 -12.83 2.05
C ALA A 119 -1.39 -13.96 1.42
N ASP A 120 -0.75 -14.72 0.54
CA ASP A 120 -1.44 -15.80 -0.16
C ASP A 120 -1.96 -16.88 0.79
N ILE A 121 -3.20 -17.30 0.55
CA ILE A 121 -3.86 -18.42 1.20
C ILE A 121 -4.39 -19.35 0.10
N GLY A 122 -4.17 -20.64 0.30
CA GLY A 122 -4.71 -21.68 -0.56
C GLY A 122 -4.39 -23.07 -0.02
N PRO A 123 -5.04 -24.14 -0.52
CA PRO A 123 -4.92 -25.48 0.05
C PRO A 123 -3.49 -26.04 0.08
N ASP A 124 -2.63 -25.62 -0.84
CA ASP A 124 -1.22 -26.02 -0.92
C ASP A 124 -0.24 -25.08 -0.19
N ILE A 125 -0.76 -23.97 0.36
CA ILE A 125 -0.03 -22.98 1.15
C ILE A 125 -0.40 -23.09 2.63
N GLY A 126 -1.66 -23.40 2.93
CA GLY A 126 -2.24 -23.23 4.25
C GLY A 126 -2.30 -21.75 4.62
N VAL A 127 -1.94 -21.44 5.86
CA VAL A 127 -1.84 -20.08 6.41
C VAL A 127 -0.40 -19.60 6.59
N GLY A 128 0.59 -20.36 6.11
CA GLY A 128 2.02 -20.12 6.42
C GLY A 128 2.56 -18.77 5.95
N HIS A 129 2.01 -18.20 4.87
CA HIS A 129 2.38 -16.86 4.43
C HIS A 129 1.85 -15.77 5.37
N VAL A 130 0.67 -15.97 5.96
CA VAL A 130 0.10 -15.07 6.97
C VAL A 130 0.95 -15.12 8.24
N GLU A 131 1.34 -16.31 8.70
CA GLU A 131 2.25 -16.49 9.83
C GLU A 131 3.57 -15.74 9.62
N ALA A 132 4.17 -15.89 8.45
CA ALA A 132 5.40 -15.21 8.09
C ALA A 132 5.25 -13.68 8.09
N LEU A 133 4.15 -13.13 7.57
CA LEU A 133 3.93 -11.69 7.59
C LEU A 133 3.59 -11.17 8.99
N LEU A 134 2.94 -11.97 9.85
CA LEU A 134 2.74 -11.62 11.27
C LEU A 134 4.08 -11.57 12.02
N GLU A 135 5.02 -12.48 11.73
CA GLU A 135 6.39 -12.43 12.25
C GLU A 135 7.10 -11.13 11.82
N VAL A 136 7.03 -10.78 10.54
CA VAL A 136 7.60 -9.54 9.99
C VAL A 136 6.96 -8.31 10.64
N LYS A 137 5.63 -8.28 10.76
CA LYS A 137 4.89 -7.20 11.45
C LYS A 137 5.40 -7.01 12.87
N ALA A 138 5.63 -8.09 13.62
CA ALA A 138 6.19 -8.00 14.96
C ALA A 138 7.65 -7.52 14.98
N ALA A 139 8.50 -8.05 14.09
CA ALA A 139 9.91 -7.69 14.01
C ALA A 139 10.15 -6.23 13.61
N PHE A 140 9.30 -5.67 12.74
CA PHE A 140 9.43 -4.33 12.20
C PHE A 140 8.46 -3.30 12.80
N ALA A 141 7.76 -3.61 13.90
CA ALA A 141 6.83 -2.69 14.56
C ALA A 141 7.45 -1.35 15.01
N HIS A 142 8.79 -1.29 15.12
CA HIS A 142 9.53 -0.07 15.43
C HIS A 142 9.81 0.81 14.19
N ALA A 143 9.68 0.25 13.00
CA ALA A 143 10.07 0.86 11.73
C ALA A 143 8.91 1.11 10.77
N ALA A 144 7.84 0.32 10.85
CA ALA A 144 6.64 0.52 10.04
C ALA A 144 5.39 -0.10 10.68
N ASP A 145 4.23 0.40 10.27
CA ASP A 145 2.94 -0.24 10.56
C ASP A 145 2.56 -1.23 9.45
N PHE A 146 1.75 -2.24 9.78
CA PHE A 146 1.35 -3.27 8.83
C PHE A 146 -0.14 -3.60 8.95
N GLN A 147 -0.81 -3.67 7.80
CA GLN A 147 -2.07 -4.36 7.61
C GLN A 147 -1.83 -5.61 6.74
N ILE A 148 -2.30 -6.77 7.18
CA ILE A 148 -2.18 -8.03 6.44
C ILE A 148 -3.54 -8.45 5.91
N VAL A 149 -3.64 -8.67 4.60
CA VAL A 149 -4.85 -9.16 3.94
C VAL A 149 -4.76 -10.68 3.78
N ALA A 150 -5.75 -11.41 4.29
CA ALA A 150 -5.90 -12.84 4.08
C ALA A 150 -6.36 -13.09 2.63
N PHE A 151 -5.42 -13.34 1.71
CA PHE A 151 -5.67 -13.21 0.26
C PHE A 151 -5.79 -14.57 -0.44
N PRO A 152 -6.98 -14.92 -1.00
CA PRO A 152 -7.22 -16.20 -1.64
C PRO A 152 -6.72 -16.24 -3.09
N GLN A 153 -5.39 -16.25 -3.31
CA GLN A 153 -4.77 -16.11 -4.64
C GLN A 153 -5.32 -17.07 -5.71
N TYR A 154 -5.75 -18.28 -5.32
CA TYR A 154 -6.27 -19.29 -6.26
C TYR A 154 -7.81 -19.34 -6.33
N GLY A 155 -8.49 -18.37 -5.74
CA GLY A 155 -9.95 -18.32 -5.61
C GLY A 155 -10.45 -18.88 -4.28
N VAL A 156 -11.66 -18.47 -3.89
CA VAL A 156 -12.33 -18.95 -2.66
C VAL A 156 -13.13 -20.21 -2.98
N LEU A 157 -13.86 -20.18 -4.09
CA LEU A 157 -14.69 -21.29 -4.57
C LEU A 157 -13.92 -22.23 -5.50
N ALA A 158 -13.06 -21.68 -6.36
CA ALA A 158 -12.25 -22.46 -7.29
C ALA A 158 -11.22 -23.35 -6.59
N ALA A 159 -10.84 -23.01 -5.35
CA ALA A 159 -9.94 -23.80 -4.51
C ALA A 159 -10.65 -24.21 -3.20
N PRO A 160 -11.26 -25.41 -3.15
CA PRO A 160 -11.98 -25.88 -1.96
C PRO A 160 -11.10 -25.91 -0.71
N GLY A 161 -11.62 -25.44 0.43
CA GLY A 161 -10.89 -25.31 1.70
C GLY A 161 -10.30 -23.91 1.94
N THR A 162 -10.24 -23.04 0.92
CA THR A 162 -9.68 -21.69 1.07
C THR A 162 -10.50 -20.83 2.05
N CYS A 163 -11.83 -20.96 2.07
CA CYS A 163 -12.66 -20.16 2.96
C CYS A 163 -12.37 -20.45 4.44
N GLU A 164 -12.16 -21.72 4.80
CA GLU A 164 -11.79 -22.15 6.15
C GLU A 164 -10.39 -21.63 6.54
N LEU A 165 -9.44 -21.67 5.61
CA LEU A 165 -8.09 -21.13 5.83
C LEU A 165 -8.09 -19.61 6.00
N MET A 166 -8.94 -18.89 5.26
CA MET A 166 -9.12 -17.45 5.46
C MET A 166 -9.74 -17.14 6.82
N ASP A 167 -10.72 -17.92 7.25
CA ASP A 167 -11.33 -17.81 8.58
C ASP A 167 -10.30 -18.00 9.70
N GLU A 168 -9.42 -19.00 9.55
CA GLU A 168 -8.28 -19.24 10.43
C GLU A 168 -7.29 -18.07 10.44
N ALA A 169 -6.85 -17.60 9.28
CA ALA A 169 -5.93 -16.47 9.15
C ALA A 169 -6.45 -15.19 9.80
N LEU A 170 -7.75 -14.91 9.66
CA LEU A 170 -8.41 -13.77 10.31
C LEU A 170 -8.43 -13.92 11.83
N ALA A 171 -8.68 -15.14 12.35
CA ALA A 171 -8.62 -15.44 13.77
C ALA A 171 -7.20 -15.31 14.35
N MET A 172 -6.17 -15.58 13.55
CA MET A 172 -4.75 -15.47 13.94
C MET A 172 -4.25 -14.02 14.01
N GLY A 173 -4.90 -13.10 13.31
CA GLY A 173 -4.55 -11.68 13.35
C GLY A 173 -4.41 -10.99 12.00
N ALA A 174 -4.81 -11.61 10.88
CA ALA A 174 -4.97 -10.87 9.63
C ALA A 174 -5.95 -9.70 9.82
N ASP A 175 -5.63 -8.56 9.20
CA ASP A 175 -6.31 -7.29 9.40
C ASP A 175 -7.50 -7.10 8.45
N LEU A 176 -7.46 -7.68 7.25
CA LEU A 176 -8.52 -7.59 6.24
C LEU A 176 -8.81 -8.93 5.57
N VAL A 177 -10.05 -9.06 5.08
CA VAL A 177 -10.49 -10.15 4.21
C VAL A 177 -10.07 -9.84 2.77
N GLY A 178 -9.39 -10.77 2.10
CA GLY A 178 -9.05 -10.66 0.68
C GLY A 178 -10.06 -11.33 -0.24
N GLY A 179 -10.01 -11.01 -1.53
CA GLY A 179 -10.76 -11.68 -2.60
C GLY A 179 -10.06 -11.54 -3.94
N ILE A 180 -10.49 -12.27 -4.96
CA ILE A 180 -9.95 -12.15 -6.32
C ILE A 180 -11.00 -12.50 -7.36
N ASP A 181 -11.20 -11.61 -8.34
CA ASP A 181 -11.97 -11.81 -9.58
C ASP A 181 -13.18 -12.77 -9.41
N PRO A 182 -14.24 -12.38 -8.66
CA PRO A 182 -15.40 -13.25 -8.41
C PRO A 182 -15.96 -13.98 -9.64
N ILE A 183 -15.97 -13.33 -10.81
CA ILE A 183 -16.39 -13.92 -12.08
C ILE A 183 -15.23 -14.66 -12.74
N GLY A 184 -14.09 -14.01 -12.96
CA GLY A 184 -13.01 -14.56 -13.77
C GLY A 184 -12.24 -15.71 -13.12
N GLN A 185 -12.09 -15.68 -11.81
CA GLN A 185 -11.38 -16.70 -11.04
C GLN A 185 -12.33 -17.75 -10.45
N ASP A 186 -13.42 -17.31 -9.79
CA ASP A 186 -14.34 -18.23 -9.10
C ASP A 186 -15.56 -18.65 -9.94
N GLY A 187 -15.86 -17.93 -11.03
CA GLY A 187 -17.02 -18.23 -11.88
C GLY A 187 -18.38 -17.96 -11.24
N ASP A 188 -18.41 -17.41 -10.02
CA ASP A 188 -19.60 -17.18 -9.22
C ASP A 188 -19.45 -15.92 -8.37
N LEU A 189 -20.01 -14.83 -8.92
CA LEU A 189 -19.99 -13.49 -8.32
C LEU A 189 -20.61 -13.49 -6.92
N ASP A 190 -21.85 -13.98 -6.82
CA ASP A 190 -22.61 -13.89 -5.59
C ASP A 190 -22.05 -14.86 -4.55
N GLY A 191 -21.67 -16.07 -4.96
CA GLY A 191 -21.07 -17.07 -4.09
C GLY A 191 -19.77 -16.58 -3.43
N GLN A 192 -18.84 -15.99 -4.18
CA GLN A 192 -17.60 -15.48 -3.58
C GLN A 192 -17.91 -14.30 -2.65
N LEU A 193 -18.65 -13.28 -3.13
CA LEU A 193 -18.89 -12.07 -2.34
C LEU A 193 -19.65 -12.39 -1.04
N ASP A 194 -20.63 -13.28 -1.06
CA ASP A 194 -21.37 -13.67 0.15
C ASP A 194 -20.44 -14.31 1.20
N LEU A 195 -19.45 -15.11 0.78
CA LEU A 195 -18.43 -15.65 1.68
C LEU A 195 -17.51 -14.57 2.25
N LEU A 196 -17.04 -13.62 1.41
CA LEU A 196 -16.17 -12.53 1.86
C LEU A 196 -16.87 -11.64 2.88
N PHE A 197 -18.11 -11.23 2.60
CA PHE A 197 -18.90 -10.39 3.52
C PHE A 197 -19.27 -11.12 4.81
N ARG A 198 -19.52 -12.44 4.74
CA ARG A 198 -19.71 -13.27 5.95
C ARG A 198 -18.46 -13.28 6.82
N LEU A 199 -17.27 -13.45 6.23
CA LEU A 199 -16.00 -13.41 6.97
C LEU A 199 -15.74 -12.02 7.56
N ALA A 200 -15.98 -10.96 6.78
CA ALA A 200 -15.83 -9.58 7.22
C ALA A 200 -16.74 -9.27 8.42
N GLY A 201 -18.00 -9.67 8.35
CA GLY A 201 -18.97 -9.55 9.44
C GLY A 201 -18.60 -10.38 10.67
N LYS A 202 -18.19 -11.64 10.48
CA LYS A 202 -17.79 -12.55 11.57
C LYS A 202 -16.62 -11.98 12.39
N HIS A 203 -15.61 -11.43 11.73
CA HIS A 203 -14.37 -10.96 12.36
C HIS A 203 -14.36 -9.44 12.61
N GLY A 204 -15.40 -8.73 12.18
CA GLY A 204 -15.46 -7.28 12.26
C GLY A 204 -14.35 -6.59 11.47
N LYS A 205 -13.94 -7.13 10.31
CA LYS A 205 -12.82 -6.64 9.47
C LYS A 205 -13.32 -5.96 8.19
N GLY A 206 -12.44 -5.20 7.55
CA GLY A 206 -12.68 -4.66 6.22
C GLY A 206 -12.34 -5.66 5.12
N ILE A 207 -12.56 -5.27 3.87
CA ILE A 207 -12.28 -6.09 2.68
C ILE A 207 -11.30 -5.34 1.77
N ASP A 208 -10.30 -6.03 1.24
CA ASP A 208 -9.46 -5.56 0.13
C ASP A 208 -9.44 -6.62 -0.97
N ILE A 209 -10.16 -6.38 -2.05
CA ILE A 209 -10.41 -7.37 -3.11
C ILE A 209 -9.72 -6.98 -4.41
N HIS A 210 -9.00 -7.94 -5.00
CA HIS A 210 -8.41 -7.80 -6.31
C HIS A 210 -9.46 -7.92 -7.40
N ILE A 211 -9.62 -6.86 -8.21
CA ILE A 211 -10.51 -6.84 -9.38
C ILE A 211 -9.68 -6.49 -10.63
N HIS A 212 -9.23 -7.52 -11.31
CA HIS A 212 -8.51 -7.44 -12.58
C HIS A 212 -9.42 -7.66 -13.79
N ASP A 213 -10.58 -8.29 -13.59
CA ASP A 213 -11.48 -8.67 -14.65
C ASP A 213 -11.81 -7.48 -15.56
N PRO A 214 -11.60 -7.60 -16.89
CA PRO A 214 -11.83 -6.50 -17.80
C PRO A 214 -13.30 -6.37 -18.17
N GLY A 215 -13.66 -5.22 -18.74
CA GLY A 215 -14.96 -5.02 -19.38
C GLY A 215 -16.13 -5.25 -18.43
N GLU A 216 -17.22 -5.84 -18.94
CA GLU A 216 -18.48 -5.98 -18.22
C GLU A 216 -18.38 -6.82 -16.94
N ALA A 217 -17.49 -7.82 -16.89
CA ALA A 217 -17.31 -8.67 -15.71
C ALA A 217 -16.83 -7.83 -14.51
N GLY A 218 -15.70 -7.14 -14.63
CA GLY A 218 -15.18 -6.31 -13.54
C GLY A 218 -16.11 -5.15 -13.16
N LEU A 219 -16.84 -4.58 -14.12
CA LEU A 219 -17.82 -3.53 -13.83
C LEU A 219 -18.99 -4.05 -13.00
N ARG A 220 -19.46 -5.28 -13.28
CA ARG A 220 -20.51 -5.95 -12.48
C ARG A 220 -20.01 -6.31 -11.09
N GLU A 221 -18.76 -6.75 -10.96
CA GLU A 221 -18.14 -7.03 -9.65
C GLU A 221 -18.09 -5.80 -8.77
N ILE A 222 -17.59 -4.66 -9.30
CA ILE A 222 -17.51 -3.41 -8.56
C ILE A 222 -18.90 -2.90 -8.16
N ALA A 223 -19.90 -3.00 -9.05
CA ALA A 223 -21.27 -2.64 -8.73
C ALA A 223 -21.84 -3.48 -7.57
N ALA A 224 -21.65 -4.80 -7.63
CA ALA A 224 -22.12 -5.73 -6.60
C ALA A 224 -21.41 -5.53 -5.26
N LEU A 225 -20.11 -5.20 -5.30
CA LEU A 225 -19.34 -4.81 -4.11
C LEU A 225 -19.90 -3.54 -3.47
N ALA A 226 -20.21 -2.50 -4.25
CA ALA A 226 -20.76 -1.25 -3.72
C ALA A 226 -22.13 -1.46 -3.05
N GLU A 227 -23.01 -2.24 -3.67
CA GLU A 227 -24.32 -2.59 -3.10
C GLU A 227 -24.16 -3.34 -1.78
N ARG A 228 -23.35 -4.41 -1.76
CA ARG A 228 -23.13 -5.23 -0.56
C ARG A 228 -22.42 -4.46 0.56
N THR A 229 -21.51 -3.55 0.22
CA THR A 229 -20.83 -2.67 1.18
C THR A 229 -21.84 -1.88 1.99
N ARG A 230 -22.80 -1.25 1.33
CA ARG A 230 -23.88 -0.50 1.98
C ARG A 230 -24.84 -1.40 2.75
N ALA A 231 -25.24 -2.51 2.14
CA ALA A 231 -26.16 -3.45 2.78
C ALA A 231 -25.58 -4.06 4.08
N ALA A 232 -24.26 -4.23 4.15
CA ALA A 232 -23.56 -4.80 5.29
C ALA A 232 -23.10 -3.77 6.33
N GLY A 233 -23.30 -2.46 6.09
CA GLY A 233 -22.80 -1.41 6.99
C GLY A 233 -21.27 -1.32 7.04
N LEU A 234 -20.60 -1.63 5.92
CA LEU A 234 -19.13 -1.61 5.78
C LEU A 234 -18.63 -0.38 5.02
N GLU A 235 -19.40 0.71 5.01
CA GLU A 235 -18.99 1.95 4.37
C GLU A 235 -17.64 2.44 4.90
N GLY A 236 -16.74 2.84 4.00
CA GLY A 236 -15.37 3.24 4.37
C GLY A 236 -14.40 2.09 4.61
N ARG A 237 -14.83 0.82 4.49
CA ARG A 237 -14.04 -0.37 4.89
C ARG A 237 -13.81 -1.37 3.76
N VAL A 238 -14.15 -1.01 2.53
CA VAL A 238 -13.95 -1.86 1.34
C VAL A 238 -13.04 -1.16 0.34
N THR A 239 -11.97 -1.85 -0.06
CA THR A 239 -11.02 -1.42 -1.07
C THR A 239 -11.12 -2.33 -2.30
N VAL A 240 -11.17 -1.72 -3.49
CA VAL A 240 -10.96 -2.41 -4.77
C VAL A 240 -9.52 -2.23 -5.17
N SER A 241 -8.77 -3.31 -5.25
CA SER A 241 -7.42 -3.31 -5.79
C SER A 241 -7.45 -3.50 -7.31
N HIS A 242 -6.66 -2.68 -8.01
CA HIS A 242 -6.57 -2.55 -9.47
C HIS A 242 -7.75 -1.84 -10.13
N GLY A 243 -8.92 -2.46 -10.23
CA GLY A 243 -10.10 -1.89 -10.88
C GLY A 243 -9.89 -1.51 -12.36
N PHE A 244 -9.08 -2.26 -13.11
CA PHE A 244 -8.66 -1.90 -14.48
C PHE A 244 -9.83 -1.65 -15.44
N CYS A 245 -10.96 -2.34 -15.23
CA CYS A 245 -12.18 -2.17 -16.02
C CYS A 245 -12.68 -0.72 -16.04
N LEU A 246 -12.48 0.05 -14.96
CA LEU A 246 -12.86 1.46 -14.86
C LEU A 246 -12.08 2.35 -15.85
N GLY A 247 -10.84 1.96 -16.18
CA GLY A 247 -9.98 2.68 -17.12
C GLY A 247 -10.38 2.53 -18.59
N ALA A 248 -11.23 1.56 -18.92
CA ALA A 248 -11.66 1.26 -20.29
C ALA A 248 -13.18 1.30 -20.50
N CYS A 249 -13.97 1.63 -19.46
CA CYS A 249 -15.42 1.66 -19.56
C CYS A 249 -15.95 2.96 -20.20
N PRO A 250 -17.16 2.94 -20.78
CA PRO A 250 -17.83 4.16 -21.27
C PRO A 250 -18.02 5.20 -20.16
N ASP A 251 -17.93 6.49 -20.48
CA ASP A 251 -17.99 7.58 -19.50
C ASP A 251 -19.29 7.56 -18.67
N ASP A 252 -20.45 7.23 -19.25
CA ASP A 252 -21.72 7.16 -18.51
C ASP A 252 -21.73 6.02 -17.48
N VAL A 253 -21.09 4.89 -17.80
CA VAL A 253 -20.91 3.75 -16.90
C VAL A 253 -19.94 4.11 -15.79
N PHE A 254 -18.83 4.77 -16.14
CA PHE A 254 -17.84 5.27 -15.19
C PHE A 254 -18.50 6.19 -14.15
N GLU A 255 -19.25 7.21 -14.58
CA GLU A 255 -19.85 8.19 -13.65
C GLU A 255 -20.83 7.51 -12.68
N ARG A 256 -21.64 6.55 -13.15
CA ARG A 256 -22.55 5.78 -12.28
C ARG A 256 -21.78 4.94 -11.25
N LEU A 257 -20.74 4.23 -11.67
CA LEU A 257 -19.97 3.37 -10.77
C LEU A 257 -19.12 4.18 -9.79
N ALA A 258 -18.49 5.27 -10.23
CA ALA A 258 -17.74 6.16 -9.35
C ALA A 258 -18.65 6.76 -8.26
N ALA A 259 -19.88 7.16 -8.62
CA ALA A 259 -20.87 7.62 -7.65
C ALA A 259 -21.27 6.50 -6.66
N ALA A 260 -21.54 5.29 -7.15
CA ALA A 260 -21.88 4.15 -6.29
C ALA A 260 -20.75 3.79 -5.32
N MET A 261 -19.49 3.80 -5.79
CA MET A 261 -18.30 3.59 -4.96
C MET A 261 -18.19 4.68 -3.87
N ALA A 262 -18.37 5.95 -4.24
CA ALA A 262 -18.31 7.07 -3.31
C ALA A 262 -19.44 7.00 -2.25
N GLU A 263 -20.68 6.69 -2.66
CA GLU A 263 -21.81 6.50 -1.75
C GLU A 263 -21.58 5.33 -0.77
N ALA A 264 -20.87 4.28 -1.22
CA ALA A 264 -20.48 3.16 -0.38
C ALA A 264 -19.21 3.43 0.45
N GLY A 265 -18.58 4.61 0.32
CA GLY A 265 -17.29 4.90 0.95
C GLY A 265 -16.19 3.94 0.53
N MET A 266 -16.25 3.36 -0.68
CA MET A 266 -15.23 2.46 -1.18
C MET A 266 -13.97 3.25 -1.56
N SER A 267 -12.83 2.58 -1.46
CA SER A 267 -11.53 3.09 -1.92
C SER A 267 -10.97 2.24 -3.06
N LEU A 268 -10.00 2.77 -3.78
CA LEU A 268 -9.31 2.06 -4.87
C LEU A 268 -7.79 2.12 -4.71
N ALA A 269 -7.14 0.96 -4.71
CA ALA A 269 -5.68 0.85 -4.78
C ALA A 269 -5.23 0.64 -6.23
N THR A 270 -4.20 1.37 -6.67
CA THR A 270 -3.63 1.20 -8.02
C THR A 270 -2.11 1.22 -7.99
N HIS A 271 -1.50 0.34 -8.79
CA HIS A 271 -0.04 0.33 -8.97
C HIS A 271 0.40 1.11 -10.21
N GLY A 272 -0.52 1.51 -11.09
CA GLY A 272 -0.23 2.29 -12.30
C GLY A 272 0.77 1.68 -13.30
N GLY A 273 1.22 0.45 -13.08
CA GLY A 273 2.12 -0.29 -13.97
C GLY A 273 1.38 -1.21 -14.93
N GLY A 274 2.11 -1.75 -15.92
CA GLY A 274 1.58 -2.77 -16.84
C GLY A 274 0.81 -2.24 -18.05
N ALA A 275 0.36 -3.17 -18.89
CA ALA A 275 -0.36 -2.90 -20.13
C ALA A 275 -1.86 -2.62 -19.92
N SER A 276 -2.39 -2.90 -18.73
CA SER A 276 -3.81 -2.73 -18.40
C SER A 276 -4.24 -1.25 -18.49
N PRO A 277 -5.53 -0.99 -18.77
CA PRO A 277 -6.11 0.33 -18.63
C PRO A 277 -5.97 0.84 -17.19
N LEU A 278 -5.52 2.08 -17.02
CA LEU A 278 -5.38 2.70 -15.70
C LEU A 278 -6.76 3.27 -15.28
N PRO A 279 -7.27 2.97 -14.07
CA PRO A 279 -8.44 3.66 -13.53
C PRO A 279 -8.21 5.17 -13.50
N PRO A 280 -9.18 6.01 -13.92
CA PRO A 280 -8.95 7.45 -14.06
C PRO A 280 -8.86 8.13 -12.69
N VAL A 281 -7.66 8.14 -12.10
CA VAL A 281 -7.34 8.58 -10.73
C VAL A 281 -7.99 9.91 -10.38
N LYS A 282 -7.75 10.94 -11.21
CA LYS A 282 -8.26 12.29 -10.97
C LYS A 282 -9.80 12.33 -11.00
N LYS A 283 -10.41 11.66 -11.98
CA LYS A 283 -11.87 11.59 -12.08
C LYS A 283 -12.47 10.91 -10.85
N LEU A 284 -11.95 9.75 -10.45
CA LEU A 284 -12.43 9.01 -9.27
C LEU A 284 -12.38 9.87 -8.00
N ARG A 285 -11.24 10.53 -7.75
CA ARG A 285 -11.05 11.42 -6.60
C ARG A 285 -12.01 12.60 -6.60
N GLU A 286 -12.25 13.22 -7.76
CA GLU A 286 -13.23 14.31 -7.90
C GLU A 286 -14.68 13.87 -7.55
N ARG A 287 -14.99 12.56 -7.57
CA ARG A 287 -16.30 12.01 -7.18
C ARG A 287 -16.32 11.51 -5.73
N GLY A 288 -15.23 11.68 -4.98
CA GLY A 288 -15.15 11.28 -3.57
C GLY A 288 -14.69 9.85 -3.33
N VAL A 289 -14.17 9.15 -4.35
CA VAL A 289 -13.50 7.86 -4.16
C VAL A 289 -12.06 8.12 -3.72
N GLU A 290 -11.67 7.59 -2.56
CA GLU A 290 -10.27 7.60 -2.13
C GLU A 290 -9.46 6.69 -3.07
N VAL A 291 -8.44 7.26 -3.71
CA VAL A 291 -7.53 6.51 -4.59
C VAL A 291 -6.11 6.62 -4.03
N PHE A 292 -5.48 5.47 -3.80
CA PHE A 292 -4.13 5.40 -3.27
C PHE A 292 -3.26 4.42 -4.07
N ALA A 293 -1.95 4.52 -3.87
CA ALA A 293 -0.96 3.76 -4.61
C ALA A 293 -0.42 2.60 -3.78
N GLY A 294 -0.01 1.54 -4.48
CA GLY A 294 0.84 0.50 -3.93
C GLY A 294 1.77 -0.05 -5.00
N ASN A 295 2.82 -0.76 -4.58
CA ASN A 295 3.75 -1.33 -5.54
C ASN A 295 3.21 -2.54 -6.29
N ASP A 296 2.26 -3.26 -5.69
CA ASP A 296 1.86 -4.62 -6.06
C ASP A 296 3.05 -5.58 -5.89
N ASP A 297 3.26 -6.49 -6.83
CA ASP A 297 4.45 -7.33 -6.92
C ASP A 297 5.75 -6.51 -6.93
N VAL A 298 6.73 -6.92 -6.12
CA VAL A 298 8.08 -6.34 -6.10
C VAL A 298 9.11 -7.44 -6.29
N ARG A 299 9.67 -7.48 -7.49
CA ARG A 299 10.70 -8.43 -7.93
C ARG A 299 10.38 -9.85 -7.46
N ASP A 300 9.46 -10.51 -8.13
CA ASP A 300 9.03 -11.87 -7.82
C ASP A 300 8.82 -12.72 -9.08
N THR A 301 8.12 -13.85 -8.91
CA THR A 301 7.76 -14.75 -10.01
C THR A 301 6.66 -14.20 -10.93
N TRP A 302 5.91 -13.19 -10.50
CA TRP A 302 4.86 -12.52 -11.27
C TRP A 302 5.41 -11.38 -12.13
N GLY A 303 6.38 -10.62 -11.60
CA GLY A 303 6.97 -9.48 -12.29
C GLY A 303 8.43 -9.20 -11.90
N PRO A 304 9.29 -8.82 -12.87
CA PRO A 304 10.69 -8.49 -12.59
C PRO A 304 10.90 -7.06 -12.05
N TYR A 305 9.82 -6.27 -11.95
CA TYR A 305 9.88 -4.83 -11.70
C TYR A 305 9.78 -4.48 -10.21
N GLY A 306 10.08 -3.22 -9.91
CA GLY A 306 9.87 -2.64 -8.58
C GLY A 306 11.07 -2.79 -7.65
N ASN A 307 11.19 -1.82 -6.76
CA ASN A 307 12.16 -1.77 -5.67
C ASN A 307 11.52 -1.28 -4.36
N GLY A 308 10.18 -1.23 -4.28
CA GLY A 308 9.46 -0.70 -3.13
C GLY A 308 9.46 0.84 -3.01
N ASP A 309 10.02 1.59 -3.98
CA ASP A 309 10.03 3.05 -3.94
C ASP A 309 8.68 3.64 -4.37
N LEU A 310 7.98 4.30 -3.44
CA LEU A 310 6.70 4.95 -3.70
C LEU A 310 6.80 6.29 -4.45
N LEU A 311 7.95 6.97 -4.48
CA LEU A 311 8.16 8.11 -5.38
C LEU A 311 8.24 7.63 -6.83
N ILE A 312 8.91 6.49 -7.09
CA ILE A 312 8.88 5.86 -8.41
C ILE A 312 7.46 5.44 -8.76
N ARG A 313 6.70 4.88 -7.80
CA ARG A 313 5.30 4.51 -8.01
C ARG A 313 4.42 5.71 -8.36
N ALA A 314 4.55 6.81 -7.62
CA ALA A 314 3.85 8.07 -7.89
C ALA A 314 4.24 8.66 -9.27
N MET A 315 5.52 8.56 -9.65
CA MET A 315 5.99 8.98 -10.97
C MET A 315 5.33 8.16 -12.09
N LEU A 316 5.28 6.82 -11.97
CA LEU A 316 4.63 5.95 -12.94
C LEU A 316 3.13 6.26 -13.06
N LEU A 317 2.46 6.48 -11.92
CA LEU A 317 1.06 6.89 -11.89
C LEU A 317 0.85 8.22 -12.61
N SER A 318 1.74 9.20 -12.38
CA SER A 318 1.70 10.50 -13.05
C SER A 318 1.83 10.36 -14.56
N TRP A 319 2.83 9.61 -15.03
CA TRP A 319 3.05 9.34 -16.45
C TRP A 319 1.83 8.70 -17.10
N ARG A 320 1.27 7.66 -16.47
CA ARG A 320 0.13 6.90 -17.00
C ARG A 320 -1.18 7.67 -16.93
N SER A 321 -1.31 8.63 -16.02
CA SER A 321 -2.46 9.54 -15.90
C SER A 321 -2.35 10.78 -16.79
N GLY A 322 -1.22 11.00 -17.47
CA GLY A 322 -0.97 12.20 -18.27
C GLY A 322 -0.75 13.47 -17.43
N PHE A 323 -0.37 13.32 -16.16
CA PHE A 323 -0.12 14.42 -15.23
C PHE A 323 1.14 15.20 -15.61
N ARG A 324 1.07 16.54 -15.51
CA ARG A 324 2.16 17.44 -15.95
C ARG A 324 2.39 18.64 -15.05
N THR A 325 1.37 19.09 -14.31
CA THR A 325 1.49 20.26 -13.43
C THR A 325 1.91 19.84 -12.03
N ASP A 326 2.49 20.76 -11.25
CA ASP A 326 2.80 20.52 -9.83
C ASP A 326 1.57 20.06 -9.04
N GLY A 327 0.39 20.61 -9.35
CA GLY A 327 -0.87 20.17 -8.76
C GLY A 327 -1.23 18.73 -9.11
N ASP A 328 -0.97 18.28 -10.34
CA ASP A 328 -1.20 16.89 -10.72
C ASP A 328 -0.18 15.95 -10.07
N LEU A 329 1.10 16.35 -9.96
CA LEU A 329 2.11 15.54 -9.27
C LEU A 329 1.84 15.49 -7.76
N ALA A 330 1.27 16.54 -7.18
CA ALA A 330 0.79 16.54 -5.80
C ALA A 330 -0.34 15.50 -5.60
N ILE A 331 -1.24 15.32 -6.57
CA ILE A 331 -2.24 14.23 -6.53
C ILE A 331 -1.55 12.87 -6.48
N ALA A 332 -0.52 12.64 -7.31
CA ALA A 332 0.19 11.38 -7.31
C ALA A 332 0.99 11.14 -6.01
N PHE A 333 1.59 12.18 -5.44
CA PHE A 333 2.24 12.11 -4.13
C PHE A 333 1.26 11.81 -3.00
N ASP A 334 0.07 12.43 -3.05
CA ASP A 334 -1.01 12.21 -2.10
C ASP A 334 -1.51 10.75 -2.12
N CYS A 335 -1.53 10.11 -3.29
CA CYS A 335 -1.83 8.68 -3.41
C CYS A 335 -0.86 7.78 -2.61
N ALA A 336 0.36 8.24 -2.30
CA ALA A 336 1.33 7.51 -1.49
C ALA A 336 1.43 8.02 -0.05
N THR A 337 0.65 9.05 0.33
CA THR A 337 0.77 9.71 1.63
C THR A 337 -0.59 9.89 2.32
N ALA A 338 -1.32 10.98 2.08
CA ALA A 338 -2.53 11.27 2.85
C ALA A 338 -3.71 10.35 2.50
N ALA A 339 -3.89 10.01 1.21
CA ALA A 339 -4.97 9.10 0.78
C ALA A 339 -4.94 7.72 1.47
N PRO A 340 -3.81 6.99 1.47
CA PRO A 340 -3.75 5.72 2.20
C PRO A 340 -3.85 5.91 3.72
N ARG A 341 -3.40 7.04 4.30
CA ARG A 341 -3.59 7.35 5.73
C ARG A 341 -5.07 7.38 6.11
N ARG A 342 -5.91 8.06 5.32
CA ARG A 342 -7.37 8.08 5.53
C ARG A 342 -7.98 6.69 5.48
N VAL A 343 -7.58 5.86 4.50
CA VAL A 343 -8.07 4.47 4.36
C VAL A 343 -7.59 3.58 5.50
N PHE A 344 -6.41 3.85 6.07
CA PHE A 344 -5.85 3.09 7.19
C PHE A 344 -6.39 3.55 8.54
N GLY A 345 -7.20 4.62 8.58
CA GLY A 345 -7.66 5.25 9.83
C GLY A 345 -6.54 5.95 10.59
N GLN A 346 -5.50 6.40 9.88
CA GLN A 346 -4.38 7.16 10.43
C GLN A 346 -4.57 8.66 10.20
N ASP A 347 -3.90 9.46 11.03
CA ASP A 347 -3.87 10.91 10.89
C ASP A 347 -3.18 11.33 9.58
N ASP A 348 -3.86 12.17 8.79
CA ASP A 348 -3.44 12.60 7.46
C ASP A 348 -3.03 14.08 7.38
N ARG A 349 -2.89 14.77 8.52
CA ARG A 349 -2.54 16.22 8.59
C ARG A 349 -1.15 16.55 8.05
N GLY A 350 -0.33 15.53 7.76
CA GLY A 350 1.04 15.68 7.27
C GLY A 350 1.98 16.20 8.36
N ILE A 351 2.72 17.25 8.08
CA ILE A 351 3.70 17.83 9.01
C ILE A 351 3.02 18.94 9.82
N ALA A 352 2.44 18.55 10.95
CA ALA A 352 1.71 19.46 11.84
C ALA A 352 1.82 19.00 13.30
N THR A 353 1.70 19.93 14.25
CA THR A 353 1.64 19.60 15.68
C THR A 353 0.54 18.57 15.98
N GLY A 354 0.91 17.54 16.73
CA GLY A 354 0.09 16.40 17.10
C GLY A 354 -0.03 15.32 16.03
N ALA A 355 0.50 15.52 14.82
CA ALA A 355 0.53 14.47 13.79
C ALA A 355 1.63 13.44 14.08
N PRO A 356 1.55 12.23 13.52
CA PRO A 356 2.60 11.22 13.63
C PRO A 356 3.96 11.76 13.16
N ALA A 357 5.00 11.46 13.93
CA ALA A 357 6.38 11.80 13.58
C ALA A 357 6.98 10.78 12.59
N ASP A 358 6.24 10.52 11.50
CA ASP A 358 6.62 9.67 10.39
C ASP A 358 7.06 10.58 9.24
N LEU A 359 8.36 10.69 9.01
CA LEU A 359 8.94 11.73 8.14
C LEU A 359 10.07 11.16 7.32
N PHE A 360 10.33 11.74 6.14
CA PHE A 360 11.60 11.55 5.46
C PHE A 360 12.13 12.86 4.88
N THR A 361 13.45 12.96 4.74
CA THR A 361 14.10 14.08 4.05
C THR A 361 14.58 13.67 2.66
N VAL A 362 14.52 14.60 1.71
CA VAL A 362 14.84 14.34 0.30
C VAL A 362 15.46 15.56 -0.37
N ARG A 363 16.39 15.31 -1.31
CA ARG A 363 17.02 16.37 -2.12
C ARG A 363 16.08 16.82 -3.24
N ALA A 364 15.12 17.65 -2.88
CA ALA A 364 14.18 18.32 -3.77
C ALA A 364 13.79 19.69 -3.16
N GLU A 365 13.22 20.57 -3.97
CA GLU A 365 12.64 21.85 -3.58
C GLU A 365 11.14 21.72 -3.28
N THR A 366 10.43 20.83 -3.98
CA THR A 366 8.98 20.61 -3.83
C THR A 366 8.60 19.13 -3.83
N PRO A 367 7.41 18.76 -3.33
CA PRO A 367 6.89 17.39 -3.48
C PRO A 367 6.80 16.96 -4.96
N ALA A 368 6.47 17.88 -5.86
CA ALA A 368 6.39 17.61 -7.29
C ALA A 368 7.77 17.22 -7.86
N GLU A 369 8.84 17.93 -7.49
CA GLU A 369 10.20 17.54 -7.87
C GLU A 369 10.58 16.19 -7.25
N ALA A 370 10.22 15.93 -6.00
CA ALA A 370 10.48 14.64 -5.35
C ALA A 370 9.81 13.48 -6.11
N VAL A 371 8.58 13.64 -6.58
CA VAL A 371 7.91 12.65 -7.45
C VAL A 371 8.62 12.53 -8.80
N ALA A 372 8.94 13.65 -9.44
CA ALA A 372 9.52 13.64 -10.79
C ALA A 372 10.94 13.06 -10.84
N GLN A 373 11.74 13.27 -9.79
CA GLN A 373 13.17 12.93 -9.75
C GLN A 373 13.51 11.80 -8.78
N HIS A 374 12.55 11.35 -7.95
CA HIS A 374 12.65 10.25 -6.99
C HIS A 374 14.04 10.14 -6.31
N PRO A 375 14.52 11.17 -5.59
CA PRO A 375 15.87 11.19 -5.06
C PRO A 375 16.04 10.17 -3.91
N PRO A 376 17.29 9.76 -3.59
CA PRO A 376 17.59 9.04 -2.37
C PRO A 376 17.15 9.81 -1.12
N ARG A 377 16.74 9.09 -0.07
CA ARG A 377 16.27 9.67 1.20
C ARG A 377 17.46 9.96 2.11
N GLY A 378 17.49 11.15 2.70
CA GLY A 378 18.54 11.56 3.63
C GLY A 378 18.36 10.95 5.02
N LEU A 379 17.22 11.23 5.65
CA LEU A 379 16.81 10.64 6.93
C LEU A 379 15.38 10.12 6.79
N VAL A 380 15.07 9.01 7.46
CA VAL A 380 13.70 8.51 7.61
C VAL A 380 13.42 8.30 9.09
N PHE A 381 12.27 8.78 9.55
CA PHE A 381 11.78 8.64 10.91
C PHE A 381 10.46 7.86 10.92
N LYS A 382 10.32 6.95 11.88
CA LYS A 382 9.05 6.33 12.27
C LYS A 382 8.80 6.65 13.74
N SER A 383 7.64 7.21 14.05
CA SER A 383 7.27 7.59 15.42
C SER A 383 8.38 8.39 16.12
N GLY A 384 8.99 9.34 15.40
CA GLY A 384 10.05 10.23 15.91
C GLY A 384 11.42 9.57 16.06
N ARG A 385 11.59 8.29 15.73
CA ARG A 385 12.86 7.57 15.80
C ARG A 385 13.50 7.43 14.43
N PRO A 386 14.82 7.66 14.26
CA PRO A 386 15.49 7.45 13.00
C PRO A 386 15.52 5.95 12.67
N VAL A 387 15.06 5.57 11.48
CA VAL A 387 14.99 4.18 11.00
C VAL A 387 15.75 3.96 9.69
N ALA A 388 16.13 5.03 9.00
CA ALA A 388 17.06 4.97 7.89
C ALA A 388 17.86 6.26 7.74
N ARG A 389 19.04 6.15 7.15
CA ARG A 389 19.91 7.27 6.82
C ARG A 389 20.65 7.01 5.51
N ASP A 390 20.70 8.02 4.65
CA ASP A 390 21.40 8.00 3.35
C ASP A 390 21.02 6.77 2.49
N GLY A 391 19.73 6.44 2.48
CA GLY A 391 19.18 5.27 1.76
C GLY A 391 19.49 3.91 2.38
N VAL A 392 19.96 3.86 3.63
CA VAL A 392 20.30 2.62 4.35
C VAL A 392 19.46 2.49 5.61
N TYR A 393 18.85 1.32 5.81
CA TYR A 393 18.08 0.98 7.01
C TYR A 393 18.99 0.93 8.26
N LEU A 394 18.51 1.46 9.39
CA LEU A 394 19.20 1.47 10.68
C LEU A 394 18.59 0.41 11.59
N GLY A 395 19.11 -0.83 11.52
CA GLY A 395 18.64 -1.94 12.37
C GLY A 395 19.13 -3.31 11.93
#